data_AF-T1BJ13-F1
#
_entry.id   AF-T1BJ13-F1
#
_cell.length_a   1.000
_cell.length_b   1.000
_cell.length_c   1.000
_cell.angle_alpha   90.00
_cell.angle_beta   90.00
_cell.angle_gamma   90.00
#
_symmetry.space_group_name_H-M   'P 1'
#
loop_
_entity.id
_entity.type
_entity.pdbx_description
1 polymer ?
#
loop_
_entity_poly.entity_id
_entity_poly.type
_entity_poly.pdbx_seq_one_letter_code
_entity_poly.pdbx_strand_id
1 'polypeptide(L)'
;MQPVDLLWATQECGGAEFGDKRLTPRFIKVAAALAAQPTASIPLALQGWGETKGGYRLFDNPKVTPNKIIAAHAKATVRRVQGQNIILVAQDTMAVSFNSHDDTQGLGPIGPESSRGLFVHSCLAGRIDGTPLGLLHQKMWART
;
A
#
# COMPACT_ATOMS: atom_id res chain seq x y z
N MET A 1 11.78 -16.12 -2.30
CA MET A 1 11.50 -14.76 -2.82
C MET A 1 12.40 -14.53 -4.01
N GLN A 2 11.86 -14.14 -5.17
CA GLN A 2 12.70 -13.93 -6.35
C GLN A 2 13.55 -12.66 -6.17
N PRO A 3 14.77 -12.58 -6.74
CA PRO A 3 15.63 -11.40 -6.61
C PRO A 3 14.96 -10.10 -7.10
N VAL A 4 14.07 -10.20 -8.08
CA VAL A 4 13.35 -9.06 -8.67
C VAL A 4 12.35 -8.42 -7.70
N ASP A 5 11.66 -9.20 -6.88
CA ASP A 5 10.63 -8.69 -5.96
C ASP A 5 11.27 -7.87 -4.83
N LEU A 6 12.43 -8.33 -4.34
CA LEU A 6 13.17 -7.64 -3.30
C LEU A 6 13.78 -6.33 -3.82
N LEU A 7 14.27 -6.33 -5.05
CA LEU A 7 14.77 -5.13 -5.71
C LEU A 7 13.65 -4.10 -5.87
N TRP A 8 12.52 -4.51 -6.43
CA TRP A 8 11.32 -3.67 -6.56
C TRP A 8 10.89 -3.10 -5.21
N ALA A 9 10.72 -3.94 -4.19
CA ALA A 9 10.26 -3.49 -2.88
C ALA A 9 11.27 -2.53 -2.23
N THR A 10 12.57 -2.75 -2.43
CA THR A 10 13.60 -1.82 -1.94
C THR A 10 13.48 -0.45 -2.60
N GLN A 11 13.23 -0.42 -3.92
CA GLN A 11 13.05 0.83 -4.66
C GLN A 11 11.78 1.57 -4.23
N GLU A 12 10.67 0.87 -4.04
CA GLU A 12 9.37 1.45 -3.71
C GLU A 12 9.21 1.80 -2.22
N CYS A 13 9.82 1.01 -1.33
CA CYS A 13 9.59 1.10 0.11
C CYS A 13 10.82 1.53 0.92
N GLY A 14 12.02 1.52 0.34
CA GLY A 14 13.27 1.75 1.08
C GLY A 14 13.43 3.16 1.66
N GLY A 15 12.70 4.13 1.12
CA GLY A 15 12.64 5.49 1.65
C GLY A 15 11.63 5.70 2.80
N ALA A 16 11.01 4.63 3.32
CA ALA A 16 10.02 4.75 4.38
C ALA A 16 10.66 5.12 5.73
N GLU A 17 10.09 6.13 6.39
CA GLU A 17 10.59 6.69 7.65
C GLU A 17 9.62 6.40 8.80
N PHE A 18 9.79 5.23 9.42
CA PHE A 18 8.93 4.82 10.53
C PHE A 18 9.45 5.23 11.92
N GLY A 19 10.64 5.84 12.02
CA GLY A 19 11.24 6.21 13.31
C GLY A 19 11.76 5.02 14.13
N ASP A 20 11.98 3.87 13.49
CA ASP A 20 12.69 2.71 14.02
C ASP A 20 13.40 2.01 12.86
N LYS A 21 14.73 1.88 12.96
CA LYS A 21 15.59 1.32 11.91
C LYS A 21 15.25 -0.13 11.52
N ARG A 22 14.49 -0.85 12.37
CA ARG A 22 14.08 -2.24 12.12
C ARG A 22 12.82 -2.33 11.26
N LEU A 23 11.99 -1.29 11.25
CA LEU A 23 10.68 -1.33 10.58
C LEU A 23 10.82 -1.25 9.06
N THR A 24 11.69 -0.40 8.52
CA THR A 24 11.86 -0.28 7.06
C THR A 24 12.38 -1.57 6.41
N PRO A 25 13.41 -2.26 6.94
CA PRO A 25 13.81 -3.57 6.43
C PRO A 25 12.70 -4.62 6.53
N ARG A 26 11.92 -4.62 7.62
CA ARG A 26 10.77 -5.52 7.77
C ARG A 26 9.68 -5.22 6.75
N PHE A 27 9.39 -3.94 6.51
CA PHE A 27 8.40 -3.50 5.53
C PHE A 27 8.80 -3.90 4.11
N ILE A 28 10.06 -3.72 3.71
CA ILE A 28 10.58 -4.20 2.41
C ILE A 28 10.37 -5.70 2.25
N LYS A 29 10.72 -6.51 3.27
CA LYS A 29 10.53 -7.97 3.22
C LYS A 29 9.07 -8.37 3.06
N VAL A 30 8.19 -7.74 3.82
CA VAL A 30 6.74 -8.00 3.74
C VAL A 30 6.19 -7.59 2.38
N ALA A 31 6.55 -6.40 1.89
CA ALA A 31 6.11 -5.90 0.58
C ALA A 31 6.57 -6.82 -0.57
N ALA A 32 7.84 -7.25 -0.55
CA ALA A 32 8.37 -8.16 -1.57
C ALA A 32 7.66 -9.53 -1.55
N ALA A 33 7.40 -10.09 -0.36
CA ALA A 33 6.69 -11.36 -0.23
C ALA A 33 5.24 -11.28 -0.70
N LEU A 34 4.53 -10.19 -0.40
CA LEU A 34 3.17 -9.95 -0.87
C LEU A 34 3.13 -9.68 -2.39
N ALA A 35 4.11 -8.95 -2.94
CA ALA A 35 4.22 -8.71 -4.37
C ALA A 35 4.49 -9.99 -5.17
N ALA A 36 5.27 -10.91 -4.62
CA ALA A 36 5.53 -12.21 -5.22
C ALA A 36 4.27 -13.12 -5.26
N GLN A 37 3.30 -12.89 -4.38
CA GLN A 37 2.08 -13.68 -4.24
C GLN A 37 0.86 -12.78 -3.95
N PRO A 38 0.43 -11.94 -4.91
CA PRO A 38 -0.50 -10.85 -4.65
C PRO A 38 -1.92 -11.30 -4.24
N THR A 39 -2.29 -12.54 -4.56
CA THR A 39 -3.58 -13.13 -4.21
C THR A 39 -3.53 -14.04 -2.98
N ALA A 40 -2.33 -14.28 -2.43
CA ALA A 40 -2.17 -15.14 -1.26
C ALA A 40 -2.55 -14.41 0.03
N SER A 41 -3.03 -15.17 1.01
CA SER A 41 -3.19 -14.66 2.38
C SER A 41 -1.82 -14.30 2.98
N ILE A 42 -1.80 -13.41 3.98
CA ILE A 42 -0.56 -13.01 4.67
C ILE A 42 0.28 -14.22 5.14
N PRO A 43 -0.29 -15.25 5.81
CA PRO A 43 0.50 -16.42 6.23
C PRO A 43 1.09 -17.21 5.06
N LEU A 44 0.34 -17.34 3.96
CA LEU A 44 0.78 -18.06 2.78
C LEU A 44 1.90 -17.30 2.04
N ALA A 45 1.75 -15.99 1.91
CA ALA A 45 2.75 -15.13 1.27
C ALA A 45 4.07 -15.06 2.07
N LEU A 46 3.98 -14.91 3.40
CA LEU A 46 5.15 -14.71 4.27
C LEU A 46 5.89 -16.00 4.64
N GLN A 47 5.28 -17.16 4.46
CA GLN A 47 5.87 -18.49 4.64
C GLN A 47 6.61 -18.67 5.99
N GLY A 48 5.91 -19.27 6.95
CA GLY A 48 6.47 -19.64 8.25
C GLY A 48 6.00 -18.76 9.39
N TRP A 49 6.04 -19.31 10.60
CA TRP A 49 5.39 -18.73 11.77
C TRP A 49 5.98 -17.39 12.19
N GLY A 50 7.32 -17.30 12.29
CA GLY A 50 8.01 -16.10 12.72
C GLY A 50 7.80 -14.91 11.77
N GLU A 51 7.86 -15.18 10.47
CA GLU A 51 7.63 -14.16 9.43
C GLU A 51 6.18 -13.71 9.40
N THR A 52 5.24 -14.63 9.50
CA THR A 52 3.80 -14.33 9.61
C THR A 52 3.50 -13.42 10.81
N LYS A 53 4.01 -13.77 12.01
CA LYS A 53 3.85 -12.93 13.20
C LYS A 53 4.55 -11.57 13.05
N GLY A 54 5.70 -11.54 12.38
CA GLY A 54 6.40 -10.30 12.03
C GLY A 54 5.58 -9.38 11.12
N GLY A 55 4.89 -9.94 10.13
CA GLY A 55 3.98 -9.22 9.23
C GLY A 55 2.78 -8.62 9.97
N TYR A 56 2.07 -9.44 10.76
CA TYR A 56 0.95 -8.93 11.56
C TYR A 56 1.39 -7.83 12.54
N ARG A 57 2.52 -8.01 13.23
CA ARG A 57 3.09 -6.97 14.12
C ARG A 57 3.52 -5.71 13.38
N LEU A 58 3.85 -5.80 12.09
CA LEU A 58 4.16 -4.62 11.27
C LEU A 58 2.88 -3.84 10.99
N PHE A 59 1.81 -4.51 10.56
CA PHE A 59 0.53 -3.88 10.26
C PHE A 59 -0.16 -3.29 11.49
N ASP A 60 0.02 -3.91 12.65
CA ASP A 60 -0.50 -3.45 13.94
C ASP A 60 0.43 -2.41 14.62
N ASN A 61 1.53 -2.00 13.97
CA ASN A 61 2.48 -1.07 14.58
C ASN A 61 2.00 0.39 14.44
N PRO A 62 1.80 1.14 15.53
CA PRO A 62 1.31 2.52 15.45
C PRO A 62 2.28 3.48 14.74
N LYS A 63 3.56 3.12 14.61
CA LYS A 63 4.56 3.91 13.87
C LYS A 63 4.45 3.73 12.35
N VAL A 64 3.85 2.63 11.89
CA VAL A 64 3.67 2.25 10.49
C VAL A 64 2.29 2.70 10.05
N THR A 65 2.18 3.95 9.63
CA THR A 65 0.89 4.54 9.23
C THR A 65 0.70 4.47 7.71
N PRO A 66 -0.56 4.43 7.20
CA PRO A 66 -0.83 4.47 5.77
C PRO A 66 -0.15 5.65 5.06
N ASN A 67 -0.16 6.84 5.69
CA ASN A 67 0.50 8.03 5.14
C ASN A 67 2.01 7.83 4.94
N LYS A 68 2.70 7.17 5.88
CA LYS A 68 4.15 6.89 5.75
C LYS A 68 4.44 5.84 4.69
N ILE A 69 3.57 4.84 4.55
CA ILE A 69 3.66 3.82 3.49
C ILE A 69 3.51 4.49 2.12
N ILE A 70 2.44 5.26 1.91
CA ILE A 70 2.17 5.94 0.65
C ILE A 70 3.23 7.00 0.35
N ALA A 71 3.72 7.74 1.34
CA ALA A 71 4.79 8.72 1.15
C ALA A 71 6.09 8.08 0.62
N ALA A 72 6.44 6.87 1.08
CA ALA A 72 7.62 6.17 0.59
C ALA A 72 7.48 5.81 -0.92
N HIS A 73 6.34 5.24 -1.28
CA HIS A 73 6.03 4.89 -2.67
C HIS A 73 5.88 6.13 -3.58
N ALA A 74 5.30 7.21 -3.06
CA ALA A 74 5.18 8.47 -3.78
C ALA A 74 6.56 9.08 -4.08
N LYS A 75 7.53 9.00 -3.15
CA LYS A 75 8.92 9.41 -3.42
C LYS A 75 9.53 8.60 -4.57
N ALA A 76 9.28 7.28 -4.63
CA ALA A 76 9.75 6.43 -5.73
C ALA A 76 9.07 6.77 -7.06
N THR A 77 7.76 7.06 -7.03
CA THR A 77 6.99 7.55 -8.17
C THR A 77 7.55 8.89 -8.68
N VAL A 78 7.83 9.85 -7.80
CA VAL A 78 8.41 11.15 -8.17
C VAL A 78 9.75 10.99 -8.89
N ARG A 79 10.62 10.07 -8.44
CA ARG A 79 11.88 9.77 -9.13
C ARG A 79 11.66 9.27 -10.56
N ARG A 80 10.63 8.44 -10.80
CA ARG A 80 10.25 7.98 -12.15
C ARG A 80 9.67 9.11 -12.99
N VAL A 81 8.90 10.02 -12.38
CA VAL A 81 8.31 11.19 -13.03
C VAL A 81 9.36 12.20 -13.49
N GLN A 82 10.46 12.39 -12.76
CA GLN A 82 11.53 13.35 -13.10
C GLN A 82 12.13 13.16 -14.51
N GLY A 83 12.03 11.95 -15.08
CA GLY A 83 12.47 11.67 -16.46
C GLY A 83 11.44 11.98 -17.54
N GLN A 84 10.27 12.54 -17.22
CA GLN A 84 9.17 12.77 -18.15
C GLN A 84 8.94 14.27 -18.37
N ASN A 85 8.71 14.68 -19.63
CA ASN A 85 8.36 16.06 -19.95
C ASN A 85 6.91 16.39 -19.55
N ILE A 86 6.00 15.45 -19.82
CA ILE A 86 4.57 15.56 -19.47
C ILE A 86 4.14 14.25 -18.84
N ILE A 87 3.36 14.34 -17.77
CA ILE A 87 2.67 13.21 -17.15
C ILE A 87 1.18 13.47 -17.08
N LEU A 88 0.40 12.39 -17.07
CA LEU A 88 -1.02 12.40 -16.75
C LEU A 88 -1.18 11.95 -15.29
N VAL A 89 -2.07 12.61 -14.56
CA VAL A 89 -2.43 12.21 -13.19
C VAL A 89 -3.91 11.89 -13.17
N ALA A 90 -4.24 10.60 -13.31
CA ALA A 90 -5.61 10.14 -13.19
C ALA A 90 -6.01 10.15 -11.71
N GLN A 91 -7.18 10.72 -11.42
CA GLN A 91 -7.71 10.82 -10.07
C GLN A 91 -9.12 10.26 -10.03
N ASP A 92 -9.38 9.39 -9.07
CA ASP A 92 -10.70 8.81 -8.87
C ASP A 92 -10.88 8.34 -7.43
N THR A 93 -12.14 8.15 -7.03
CA THR A 93 -12.53 7.66 -5.71
C THR A 93 -13.27 6.34 -5.83
N MET A 94 -12.75 5.30 -5.17
CA MET A 94 -13.43 4.02 -5.03
C MET A 94 -13.91 3.80 -3.59
N ALA A 95 -14.88 2.90 -3.42
CA ALA A 95 -15.25 2.37 -2.11
C ALA A 95 -14.70 0.94 -1.95
N VAL A 96 -14.12 0.65 -0.78
CA VAL A 96 -13.69 -0.70 -0.39
C VAL A 96 -14.67 -1.23 0.64
N SER A 97 -15.38 -2.30 0.28
CA SER A 97 -16.38 -2.95 1.13
C SER A 97 -15.75 -3.96 2.08
N PHE A 98 -16.20 -3.95 3.33
CA PHE A 98 -15.79 -4.87 4.39
C PHE A 98 -16.98 -5.68 4.95
N ASN A 99 -18.06 -5.84 4.18
CA ASN A 99 -19.31 -6.47 4.63
C ASN A 99 -19.18 -7.92 5.16
N SER A 100 -18.08 -8.61 4.85
CA SER A 100 -17.80 -9.96 5.35
C SER A 100 -16.83 -10.00 6.54
N HIS A 101 -16.54 -8.84 7.14
CA HIS A 101 -15.55 -8.69 8.21
C HIS A 101 -16.18 -7.94 9.40
N ASP A 102 -17.13 -8.58 10.07
CA ASP A 102 -18.00 -8.00 11.10
C ASP A 102 -17.25 -7.34 12.27
N ASP A 103 -16.05 -7.84 12.60
CA ASP A 103 -15.22 -7.29 13.67
C ASP A 103 -14.45 -6.01 13.29
N THR A 104 -14.49 -5.59 12.01
CA THR A 104 -13.75 -4.43 11.52
C THR A 104 -14.35 -3.12 12.03
N GLN A 105 -13.59 -2.42 12.85
CA GLN A 105 -14.00 -1.14 13.44
C GLN A 105 -13.64 0.06 12.57
N GLY A 106 -14.25 1.21 12.86
CA GLY A 106 -13.92 2.48 12.19
C GLY A 106 -14.43 2.61 10.75
N LEU A 107 -15.36 1.75 10.33
CA LEU A 107 -15.97 1.79 9.01
C LEU A 107 -17.12 2.82 8.94
N GLY A 108 -17.39 3.34 7.74
CA GLY A 108 -18.53 4.22 7.45
C GLY A 108 -19.48 3.62 6.41
N PRO A 109 -20.66 4.22 6.18
CA PRO A 109 -21.55 3.82 5.09
C PRO A 109 -20.92 4.11 3.73
N ILE A 110 -20.99 3.15 2.80
CA ILE A 110 -20.44 3.27 1.43
C ILE A 110 -21.50 3.11 0.32
N GLY A 111 -22.76 2.85 0.68
CA GLY A 111 -23.86 2.64 -0.25
C GLY A 111 -25.21 2.49 0.47
N PRO A 112 -26.23 1.89 -0.18
CA PRO A 112 -27.52 1.57 0.44
C PRO A 112 -27.40 0.58 1.61
N GLU A 113 -28.48 0.47 2.39
CA GLU A 113 -28.54 -0.11 3.74
C GLU A 113 -27.67 -1.35 3.97
N SER A 114 -26.89 -1.32 5.05
CA SER A 114 -25.90 -2.29 5.56
C SER A 114 -24.50 -2.31 4.93
N SER A 115 -24.22 -1.65 3.80
CA SER A 115 -22.86 -1.68 3.25
C SER A 115 -21.89 -0.76 4.01
N ARG A 116 -20.86 -1.37 4.62
CA ARG A 116 -19.85 -0.69 5.46
C ARG A 116 -18.46 -0.79 4.84
N GLY A 117 -17.71 0.30 4.87
CA GLY A 117 -16.37 0.31 4.30
C GLY A 117 -15.64 1.65 4.42
N LEU A 118 -14.65 1.81 3.54
CA LEU A 118 -13.83 3.02 3.42
C LEU A 118 -13.87 3.56 2.00
N PHE A 119 -13.84 4.88 1.86
CA PHE A 119 -13.53 5.51 0.58
C PHE A 119 -12.02 5.67 0.43
N VAL A 120 -11.54 5.46 -0.79
CA VAL A 120 -10.14 5.58 -1.17
C VAL A 120 -10.05 6.46 -2.41
N HIS A 121 -9.53 7.67 -2.23
CA HIS A 121 -9.22 8.59 -3.33
C HIS A 121 -7.75 8.44 -3.70
N SER A 122 -7.44 8.17 -4.97
CA SER A 122 -6.08 7.90 -5.43
C SER A 122 -5.69 8.81 -6.59
N CYS A 123 -4.42 9.23 -6.62
CA CYS A 123 -3.83 9.94 -7.75
C CYS A 123 -2.74 9.07 -8.38
N LEU A 124 -3.01 8.50 -9.56
CA LEU A 124 -2.10 7.62 -10.28
C LEU A 124 -1.40 8.40 -11.40
N ALA A 125 -0.08 8.48 -11.34
CA ALA A 125 0.73 9.06 -12.41
C ALA A 125 0.92 8.05 -13.54
N GLY A 126 0.88 8.54 -14.77
CA GLY A 126 1.16 7.78 -15.98
C GLY A 126 1.80 8.64 -17.07
N ARG A 127 2.46 7.99 -18.02
CA ARG A 127 2.94 8.62 -19.25
C ARG A 127 1.77 8.86 -20.21
N ILE A 128 1.97 9.74 -21.18
CA ILE A 128 0.99 10.03 -22.23
C ILE A 128 0.66 8.80 -23.09
N ASP A 129 1.54 7.80 -23.12
CA ASP A 129 1.33 6.52 -23.81
C ASP A 129 0.58 5.47 -22.96
N GLY A 130 0.12 5.85 -21.76
CA GLY A 130 -0.61 4.99 -20.84
C GLY A 130 0.26 4.16 -19.89
N THR A 131 1.60 4.24 -19.99
CA THR A 131 2.48 3.51 -19.06
C THR A 131 2.34 4.04 -17.62
N PRO A 132 2.01 3.21 -16.62
CA PRO A 132 1.86 3.67 -15.24
C PRO A 132 3.22 4.01 -14.61
N LEU A 133 3.28 5.14 -13.92
CA LEU A 133 4.45 5.64 -13.19
C LEU A 133 4.30 5.53 -11.66
N GLY A 134 3.15 5.12 -11.14
CA GLY A 134 2.93 4.86 -9.71
C GLY A 134 2.01 5.87 -9.02
N LEU A 135 1.70 5.62 -7.74
CA LEU A 135 0.81 6.49 -6.96
C LEU A 135 1.56 7.72 -6.43
N LEU A 136 0.99 8.90 -6.67
CA LEU A 136 1.46 10.15 -6.08
C LEU A 136 0.78 10.46 -4.74
N HIS A 137 -0.46 10.03 -4.60
CA HIS A 137 -1.28 10.31 -3.42
C HIS A 137 -2.35 9.24 -3.24
N GLN A 138 -2.70 8.99 -1.99
CA GLN A 138 -3.88 8.24 -1.61
C GLN A 138 -4.43 8.77 -0.29
N LYS A 139 -5.75 8.99 -0.23
CA LYS A 139 -6.48 9.35 0.99
C LYS A 139 -7.54 8.32 1.25
N MET A 140 -7.57 7.82 2.49
CA MET A 140 -8.57 6.87 2.96
C MET A 140 -9.42 7.52 4.06
N TRP A 141 -10.73 7.33 4.02
CA TRP A 141 -11.62 7.80 5.08
C TRP A 141 -12.89 6.97 5.20
N ALA A 142 -13.43 6.91 6.42
CA ALA A 142 -14.80 6.49 6.65
C ALA A 142 -15.72 7.70 6.46
N ARG A 143 -16.86 7.51 5.78
CA ARG A 143 -17.94 8.51 5.78
C ARG A 143 -18.57 8.54 7.17
N THR A 144 -18.87 9.73 7.68
CA THR A 144 -19.59 9.95 8.94
C THR A 144 -21.08 10.06 8.69
#